data_AF-A0A9Q3KY39-F1
#
_entry.id   AF-A0A9Q3KY39-F1
#
_cell.length_a   1.000
_cell.length_b   1.000
_cell.length_c   1.000
_cell.angle_alpha   90.00
_cell.angle_beta   90.00
_cell.angle_gamma   90.00
#
_symmetry.space_group_name_H-M   'P 1'
#
loop_
_entity.id
_entity.type
_entity.pdbx_description
1 polymer ?
#
loop_
_entity_poly.entity_id
_entity_poly.type
_entity_poly.pdbx_seq_one_letter_code
_entity_poly.pdbx_strand_id
1 'polypeptide(L)'
;MNTKNPEGRELSNIPILDSTNYSHWYLQIKIQLRSKDLIELCGKPLPLDASIPITNKWYKSSYEAINIITSNINERVFQEVVNNETKEKSNVIWAKLNEQYASKRAVNRGRVWIDWQHTFYNGNLTSYIESFRKMMMEI
;
A
#
# COMPACT_ATOMS: atom_id res chain seq x y z
N MET A 1 -21.87 -8.08 15.68
CA MET A 1 -20.71 -8.38 16.55
C MET A 1 -19.63 -7.36 16.28
N ASN A 2 -19.22 -6.63 17.30
CA ASN A 2 -18.33 -5.47 17.23
C ASN A 2 -16.91 -5.93 17.57
N THR A 3 -16.04 -6.12 16.58
CA THR A 3 -14.64 -6.51 16.79
C THR A 3 -13.77 -5.26 16.87
N LYS A 4 -13.68 -4.66 18.06
CA LYS A 4 -12.69 -3.60 18.35
C LYS A 4 -11.52 -4.19 19.15
N ASN A 5 -10.31 -3.94 18.66
CA ASN A 5 -9.05 -4.12 19.37
C ASN A 5 -8.97 -3.10 20.54
N PRO A 6 -8.20 -3.31 21.64
CA PRO A 6 -8.17 -2.41 22.81
C PRO A 6 -7.81 -0.94 22.52
N GLU A 7 -7.30 -0.64 21.32
CA GLU A 7 -6.94 0.72 20.88
C GLU A 7 -8.00 1.42 20.01
N GLY A 8 -9.21 0.88 19.88
CA GLY A 8 -10.31 1.56 19.19
C GLY A 8 -10.12 1.79 17.67
N ARG A 9 -9.03 1.29 17.08
CA ARG A 9 -8.85 1.25 15.63
C ARG A 9 -9.82 0.21 15.07
N GLU A 10 -10.70 0.63 14.17
CA GLU A 10 -11.36 -0.30 13.27
C GLU A 10 -10.26 -1.11 12.59
N LEU A 11 -10.35 -2.45 12.65
CA LEU A 11 -9.42 -3.34 11.98
C LEU A 11 -9.52 -3.05 10.48
N SER A 12 -8.67 -2.15 9.98
CA SER A 12 -8.54 -1.97 8.54
C SER A 12 -8.00 -3.28 8.02
N ASN A 13 -8.77 -4.01 7.21
CA ASN A 13 -8.38 -5.25 6.54
C ASN A 13 -7.26 -5.03 5.48
N ILE A 14 -6.53 -3.93 5.60
CA ILE A 14 -5.40 -3.61 4.74
C ILE A 14 -4.24 -4.49 5.22
N PRO A 15 -3.68 -5.35 4.35
CA PRO A 15 -2.50 -6.13 4.72
C PRO A 15 -1.33 -5.17 5.00
N ILE A 16 -0.34 -5.61 5.77
CA ILE A 16 0.93 -4.88 5.84
C ILE A 16 1.65 -5.08 4.51
N LEU A 17 2.06 -4.00 3.83
CA LEU A 17 2.89 -4.11 2.63
C LEU A 17 4.21 -4.78 3.01
N ASP A 18 4.39 -5.98 2.48
CA ASP A 18 5.68 -6.62 2.31
C ASP A 18 5.94 -6.65 0.80
N SER A 19 7.19 -6.79 0.37
CA SER A 19 7.55 -6.69 -1.06
C SER A 19 6.83 -7.69 -1.98
N THR A 20 5.98 -8.58 -1.45
CA THR A 20 5.37 -9.70 -2.15
C THR A 20 3.86 -9.60 -2.36
N ASN A 21 3.21 -8.60 -1.77
CA ASN A 21 1.75 -8.49 -1.72
C ASN A 21 1.22 -7.13 -2.24
N TYR A 22 2.00 -6.44 -3.07
CA TYR A 22 1.73 -5.07 -3.47
C TYR A 22 0.37 -4.93 -4.17
N SER A 23 -0.03 -5.87 -5.03
CA SER A 23 -1.32 -5.78 -5.73
C SER A 23 -2.49 -5.81 -4.75
N HIS A 24 -2.48 -6.75 -3.80
CA HIS A 24 -3.54 -6.85 -2.79
C HIS A 24 -3.53 -5.64 -1.85
N TRP A 25 -2.35 -5.25 -1.38
CA TRP A 25 -2.17 -4.05 -0.55
C TRP A 25 -2.70 -2.79 -1.24
N TYR A 26 -2.31 -2.58 -2.51
CA TYR A 26 -2.69 -1.41 -3.30
C TYR A 26 -4.20 -1.26 -3.44
N LEU A 27 -4.91 -2.37 -3.68
CA LEU A 27 -6.37 -2.33 -3.77
C LEU A 27 -7.01 -1.90 -2.44
N GLN A 28 -6.58 -2.48 -1.32
CA GLN A 28 -7.14 -2.18 0.00
C GLN A 28 -6.83 -0.76 0.46
N ILE A 29 -5.57 -0.33 0.36
CA ILE A 29 -5.15 1.03 0.77
C ILE A 29 -5.83 2.09 -0.11
N LYS A 30 -6.01 1.83 -1.42
CA LYS A 30 -6.68 2.75 -2.33
C LYS A 30 -8.16 2.93 -1.99
N ILE A 31 -8.85 1.84 -1.62
CA ILE A 31 -10.25 1.91 -1.14
C ILE A 31 -10.32 2.78 0.12
N GLN A 32 -9.40 2.57 1.07
CA GLN A 32 -9.37 3.32 2.33
C GLN A 32 -9.05 4.82 2.12
N LEU A 33 -8.11 5.13 1.24
CA LEU A 33 -7.80 6.53 0.92
C LEU A 33 -8.96 7.18 0.18
N ARG A 34 -9.66 6.45 -0.70
CA ARG A 34 -10.83 6.98 -1.42
C ARG A 34 -12.02 7.22 -0.50
N SER A 35 -12.29 6.36 0.48
CA SER A 35 -13.41 6.55 1.43
C SER A 35 -13.25 7.80 2.30
N LYS A 36 -12.03 8.34 2.39
CA LYS A 36 -11.68 9.56 3.13
C LYS A 36 -11.39 10.77 2.23
N ASP A 37 -11.63 10.66 0.92
CA ASP A 37 -11.28 11.69 -0.08
C ASP A 37 -9.79 12.06 -0.12
N LEU A 38 -8.92 11.14 0.27
CA LEU A 38 -7.46 11.34 0.33
C LEU A 38 -6.73 10.87 -0.94
N ILE A 39 -7.36 10.06 -1.79
CA ILE A 39 -6.66 9.46 -2.93
C ILE A 39 -6.18 10.49 -3.97
N GLU A 40 -6.93 11.55 -4.21
CA GLU A 40 -6.59 12.58 -5.20
C GLU A 40 -5.33 13.34 -4.82
N LEU A 41 -5.13 13.64 -3.53
CA LEU A 41 -3.95 14.35 -3.06
C LEU A 41 -2.68 13.47 -3.08
N CYS A 42 -2.83 12.14 -2.98
CA CYS A 42 -1.71 11.22 -3.20
C CYS A 42 -1.30 11.15 -4.68
N GLY A 43 -2.22 11.41 -5.60
CA GLY A 43 -1.97 11.39 -7.04
C GLY A 43 -1.46 12.71 -7.62
N LYS A 44 -1.70 13.85 -6.95
CA LYS A 44 -1.44 15.18 -7.48
C LYS A 44 -0.64 16.03 -6.48
N PRO A 45 0.44 16.71 -6.90
CA PRO A 45 1.15 17.64 -6.04
C PRO A 45 0.27 18.85 -5.70
N LEU A 46 0.60 19.53 -4.59
CA LEU A 46 0.03 20.84 -4.27
C LEU A 46 0.32 21.83 -5.42
N PRO A 47 -0.69 22.57 -5.92
CA PRO A 47 -0.47 23.63 -6.90
C PRO A 47 0.50 24.70 -6.38
N LEU A 48 1.36 25.22 -7.26
CA LEU A 48 2.37 26.23 -6.90
C LEU A 48 1.75 27.56 -6.44
N ASP A 49 0.54 27.86 -6.90
CA ASP A 49 -0.23 29.08 -6.67
C ASP A 49 -1.35 28.90 -5.62
N ALA A 50 -1.29 27.81 -4.83
CA ALA A 50 -2.29 27.54 -3.82
C ALA A 50 -2.33 28.62 -2.73
N SER A 51 -3.54 29.09 -2.38
CA SER A 51 -3.73 30.03 -1.28
C SER A 51 -3.40 29.39 0.07
N ILE A 52 -3.03 30.21 1.07
CA ILE A 52 -2.68 29.74 2.43
C ILE A 52 -3.73 28.78 3.03
N PRO A 53 -5.05 29.03 2.93
CA PRO A 53 -6.05 28.10 3.43
C PRO A 53 -6.05 26.74 2.72
N ILE A 54 -5.81 26.72 1.41
CA ILE A 54 -5.71 25.48 0.61
C ILE A 54 -4.47 24.70 1.01
N THR A 55 -3.34 25.39 1.15
CA THR A 55 -2.06 24.81 1.57
C THR A 55 -2.17 24.16 2.95
N ASN A 56 -2.75 24.84 3.93
CA ASN A 56 -2.94 24.29 5.28
C ASN A 56 -3.86 23.06 5.28
N LYS A 57 -4.95 23.11 4.51
CA LYS A 57 -5.86 21.96 4.33
C LYS A 57 -5.12 20.78 3.70
N TRP A 58 -4.31 21.04 2.67
CA TRP A 58 -3.53 20.01 1.98
C TRP A 58 -2.53 19.33 2.91
N TYR A 59 -1.76 20.08 3.71
CA TYR A 59 -0.82 19.48 4.65
C TYR A 59 -1.52 18.62 5.70
N LYS A 60 -2.65 19.09 6.26
CA LYS A 60 -3.43 18.29 7.21
C LYS A 60 -3.91 16.96 6.61
N SER A 61 -4.46 16.99 5.40
CA SER A 61 -4.89 15.78 4.69
C SER A 61 -3.71 14.91 4.25
N SER A 62 -2.56 15.52 3.91
CA SER A 62 -1.32 14.82 3.59
C SER A 62 -0.82 14.01 4.79
N TYR A 63 -0.81 14.60 5.99
CA TYR A 63 -0.44 13.87 7.21
C TYR A 63 -1.41 12.74 7.54
N GLU A 64 -2.72 12.92 7.32
CA GLU A 64 -3.69 11.85 7.49
C GLU A 64 -3.42 10.69 6.51
N ALA A 65 -3.19 11.00 5.23
CA ALA A 65 -2.86 9.99 4.22
C ALA A 65 -1.54 9.27 4.55
N ILE A 66 -0.51 10.01 4.97
CA ILE A 66 0.78 9.45 5.39
C ILE A 66 0.57 8.50 6.56
N ASN A 67 -0.17 8.91 7.60
CA ASN A 67 -0.41 8.06 8.76
C ASN A 67 -1.12 6.74 8.38
N ILE A 68 -2.09 6.80 7.47
CA ILE A 68 -2.76 5.60 6.94
C ILE A 68 -1.78 4.72 6.18
N ILE A 69 -0.94 5.30 5.31
CA ILE A 69 0.04 4.54 4.53
C ILE A 69 1.10 3.92 5.44
N THR A 70 1.75 4.70 6.30
CA THR A 70 2.85 4.25 7.15
C THR A 70 2.41 3.23 8.20
N SER A 71 1.17 3.28 8.65
CA SER A 71 0.60 2.25 9.55
C SER A 71 0.37 0.91 8.85
N ASN A 72 0.42 0.86 7.52
CA ASN A 72 0.13 -0.33 6.71
C ASN A 72 1.31 -0.76 5.83
N ILE A 73 2.53 -0.40 6.20
CA ILE A 73 3.77 -0.87 5.58
C ILE A 73 4.71 -1.40 6.66
N ASN A 74 5.58 -2.34 6.31
CA ASN A 74 6.59 -2.83 7.26
C ASN A 74 7.77 -1.86 7.40
N GLU A 75 8.65 -2.10 8.38
CA GLU A 75 9.80 -1.25 8.67
C GLU A 75 10.76 -1.10 7.47
N ARG A 76 11.01 -2.19 6.74
CA ARG A 76 11.89 -2.14 5.55
C ARG A 76 11.32 -1.20 4.49
N VAL A 77 10.04 -1.36 4.14
CA VAL A 77 9.36 -0.51 3.16
C VAL A 77 9.38 0.95 3.65
N PHE A 78 9.13 1.17 4.95
CA PHE A 78 9.17 2.50 5.56
C PHE A 78 10.52 3.18 5.34
N GLN A 79 11.64 2.50 5.64
CA GLN A 79 12.99 3.05 5.47
C GLN A 79 13.33 3.33 4.00
N GLU A 80 12.75 2.59 3.05
CA GLU A 80 12.97 2.81 1.62
C GLU A 80 12.19 4.02 1.07
N VAL A 81 11.02 4.35 1.63
CA VAL A 81 10.11 5.38 1.07
C VAL A 81 10.00 6.66 1.90
N VAL A 82 10.25 6.61 3.21
CA VAL A 82 10.14 7.74 4.13
C VAL A 82 11.52 8.27 4.50
N ASN A 83 11.80 9.52 4.13
CA ASN A 83 13.04 10.23 4.47
C ASN A 83 12.74 11.73 4.71
N ASN A 84 13.77 12.53 4.99
CA ASN A 84 13.60 13.97 5.27
C ASN A 84 12.90 14.77 4.16
N GLU A 85 12.97 14.31 2.91
CA GLU A 85 12.36 14.98 1.75
C GLU A 85 10.91 14.53 1.52
N THR A 86 10.57 13.31 1.92
CA THR A 86 9.27 12.68 1.62
C THR A 86 8.31 12.66 2.81
N LYS A 87 8.79 12.77 4.05
CA LYS A 87 8.02 12.56 5.30
C LYS A 87 6.75 13.41 5.46
N GLU A 88 6.61 14.50 4.69
CA GLU A 88 5.45 15.42 4.76
C GLU A 88 4.61 15.42 3.47
N LYS A 89 5.08 14.70 2.44
CA LYS A 89 4.53 14.73 1.09
C LYS A 89 3.96 13.36 0.72
N SER A 90 2.69 13.16 1.07
CA SER A 90 1.92 11.96 0.73
C SER A 90 1.99 11.59 -0.76
N ASN A 91 1.93 12.59 -1.66
CA ASN A 91 2.05 12.38 -3.09
C ASN A 91 3.42 11.80 -3.51
N VAL A 92 4.50 12.21 -2.86
CA VAL A 92 5.85 11.72 -3.14
C VAL A 92 6.04 10.31 -2.58
N ILE A 93 5.53 10.04 -1.37
CA ILE A 93 5.53 8.69 -0.78
C ILE A 93 4.73 7.73 -1.67
N TRP A 94 3.53 8.14 -2.09
CA TRP A 94 2.67 7.35 -2.96
C TRP A 94 3.33 7.05 -4.31
N ALA A 95 3.95 8.06 -4.93
CA ALA A 95 4.71 7.89 -6.18
C ALA A 95 5.87 6.89 -6.01
N LYS A 96 6.68 7.02 -4.94
CA LYS A 96 7.79 6.08 -4.65
C LYS A 96 7.32 4.66 -4.44
N LEU A 97 6.22 4.46 -3.70
CA LEU A 97 5.65 3.13 -3.49
C LEU A 97 5.22 2.49 -4.81
N ASN A 98 4.53 3.26 -5.67
CA ASN A 98 4.13 2.77 -6.99
C ASN A 98 5.35 2.50 -7.88
N GLU A 99 6.36 3.37 -7.87
CA GLU A 99 7.58 3.16 -8.64
C GLU A 99 8.34 1.91 -8.17
N GLN A 100 8.58 1.75 -6.88
CA GLN A 100 9.38 0.64 -6.34
C GLN A 100 8.67 -0.71 -6.41
N TYR A 101 7.35 -0.72 -6.19
CA TYR A 101 6.59 -1.96 -5.98
C TYR A 101 5.57 -2.26 -7.07
N ALA A 102 5.08 -1.26 -7.83
CA ALA A 102 4.29 -1.52 -9.04
C ALA A 102 5.15 -1.84 -10.26
N SER A 103 6.37 -1.27 -10.35
CA SER A 103 7.22 -1.39 -11.55
C SER A 103 8.09 -2.65 -11.62
N LYS A 104 8.25 -3.41 -10.51
CA LYS A 104 9.07 -4.64 -10.46
C LYS A 104 8.45 -5.82 -11.22
N ARG A 105 7.66 -5.59 -12.28
CA ARG A 105 7.04 -6.61 -13.11
C ARG A 105 7.99 -7.73 -13.53
N ALA A 106 9.25 -7.46 -13.88
CA ALA A 106 10.17 -8.54 -14.26
C ALA A 106 10.63 -9.38 -13.06
N VAL A 107 11.06 -8.75 -11.97
CA VAL A 107 11.54 -9.44 -10.76
C VAL A 107 10.38 -10.13 -10.03
N ASN A 108 9.22 -9.47 -9.91
CA ASN A 108 8.01 -10.09 -9.36
C ASN A 108 7.54 -11.24 -10.24
N ARG A 109 7.51 -11.12 -11.57
CA ARG A 109 7.18 -12.28 -12.43
C ARG A 109 8.18 -13.41 -12.29
N GLY A 110 9.47 -13.10 -12.15
CA GLY A 110 10.51 -14.09 -11.87
C GLY A 110 10.30 -14.79 -10.52
N ARG A 111 10.00 -14.03 -9.47
CA ARG A 111 9.66 -14.56 -8.13
C ARG A 111 8.41 -15.42 -8.19
N VAL A 112 7.32 -14.93 -8.78
CA VAL A 112 6.07 -15.67 -8.93
C VAL A 112 6.29 -16.95 -9.76
N TRP A 113 7.11 -16.91 -10.80
CA TRP A 113 7.47 -18.10 -11.57
C TRP A 113 8.25 -19.12 -10.73
N ILE A 114 9.22 -18.68 -9.92
CA ILE A 114 9.96 -19.55 -9.00
C ILE A 114 9.00 -20.14 -7.95
N ASP A 115 8.14 -19.32 -7.34
CA ASP A 115 7.14 -19.76 -6.36
C ASP A 115 6.17 -20.79 -6.99
N TRP A 116 5.77 -20.56 -8.24
CA TRP A 116 4.94 -21.46 -9.03
C TRP A 116 5.60 -22.83 -9.24
N GLN A 117 6.88 -22.85 -9.62
CA GLN A 117 7.65 -24.09 -9.80
C GLN A 117 7.81 -24.89 -8.50
N HIS A 118 7.90 -24.21 -7.35
CA HIS A 118 8.04 -24.87 -6.05
C HIS A 118 6.70 -25.22 -5.37
N THR A 119 5.57 -24.81 -5.95
CA THR A 119 4.24 -25.09 -5.39
C THR A 119 3.73 -26.43 -5.90
N PHE A 120 3.72 -27.45 -5.03
CA PHE A 120 3.19 -28.78 -5.33
C PHE A 120 1.98 -29.12 -4.46
N TYR A 121 1.11 -29.99 -4.96
CA TYR A 121 -0.05 -30.47 -4.22
C TYR A 121 0.41 -31.32 -3.03
N ASN A 122 -0.03 -30.94 -1.83
CA ASN A 122 0.38 -31.58 -0.57
C ASN A 122 -0.78 -32.31 0.14
N GLY A 123 -1.87 -32.60 -0.56
CA GLY A 123 -3.07 -33.22 0.01
C GLY A 123 -4.19 -32.24 0.40
N ASN A 124 -3.96 -30.93 0.30
CA ASN A 124 -5.00 -29.91 0.51
C ASN A 124 -5.26 -29.10 -0.77
N LEU A 125 -6.38 -29.38 -1.45
CA LEU A 125 -6.76 -28.72 -2.70
C LEU A 125 -7.05 -27.23 -2.52
N THR A 126 -7.71 -26.86 -1.41
CA THR A 126 -8.06 -25.46 -1.11
C THR A 126 -6.79 -24.62 -0.98
N SER A 127 -5.85 -25.03 -0.14
CA SER A 127 -4.58 -24.33 0.06
C SER A 127 -3.72 -24.28 -1.20
N TYR A 128 -3.75 -25.35 -2.01
CA TYR A 128 -3.08 -25.37 -3.30
C TYR A 128 -3.67 -24.30 -4.24
N ILE A 129 -5.00 -24.29 -4.44
CA ILE A 129 -5.68 -23.29 -5.30
C ILE A 129 -5.48 -21.86 -4.79
N GLU A 130 -5.58 -21.64 -3.49
CA GLU A 130 -5.36 -20.32 -2.88
C GLU A 130 -3.95 -19.80 -3.14
N SER A 131 -2.94 -20.67 -3.12
CA SER A 131 -1.55 -20.29 -3.45
C SER A 131 -1.43 -19.81 -4.89
N PHE A 132 -2.05 -20.49 -5.88
CA PHE A 132 -2.09 -19.99 -7.26
C PHE A 132 -2.87 -18.69 -7.41
N ARG A 133 -4.01 -18.56 -6.73
CA ARG A 133 -4.79 -17.32 -6.77
C ARG A 133 -3.95 -16.14 -6.27
N LYS A 134 -3.22 -16.31 -5.17
CA LYS A 134 -2.30 -15.30 -4.64
C LYS A 134 -1.20 -14.96 -5.65
N MET A 135 -0.57 -15.96 -6.25
CA MET A 135 0.46 -15.77 -7.28
C MET A 135 -0.06 -15.01 -8.51
N MET A 136 -1.25 -15.37 -9.01
CA MET A 136 -1.86 -14.73 -10.19
C MET A 136 -2.21 -13.25 -9.97
N MET A 137 -2.47 -12.83 -8.73
CA MET A 137 -2.72 -11.41 -8.42
C MET A 137 -1.44 -10.56 -8.48
N GLU A 138 -0.25 -11.18 -8.46
CA GLU A 138 1.04 -10.49 -8.38
C GLU A 138 1.83 -10.49 -9.72
N ILE A 139 1.28 -11.10 -10.79
CA ILE A 139 1.84 -11.12 -12.16
C ILE A 139 1.46 -9.84 -12.92
#